data_AF-A0A7S2EA35-F1
#
_entry.id   AF-A0A7S2EA35-F1
#
_cell.length_a   1.000
_cell.length_b   1.000
_cell.length_c   1.000
_cell.angle_alpha   90.00
_cell.angle_beta   90.00
_cell.angle_gamma   90.00
#
_symmetry.space_group_name_H-M   'P 1'
#
loop_
_entity.id
_entity.type
_entity.pdbx_description
1 polymer ?
#
loop_
_entity_poly.entity_id
_entity_poly.type
_entity_poly.pdbx_seq_one_letter_code
_entity_poly.pdbx_strand_id
1 'polypeptide(L)'
;NTRGVATTLQRDGSDYSAAIVGKLLRSRAVTIWTDVDGVLSADPRRVPRAHVIPEVSFNEAMELAYFGAKVIHPKTMEPAISSSPQIPIYIRNTFNPSFPGTRIYTSGTSHTDRDRCVCGFSSVEGMALVNVEGSGLVGVPGVARRLFGTLEGMGVNVVLISQASSEHSITFAIPNGQSDAAK
;
A
#
# COMPACT_ATOMS: atom_id res chain seq x y z
N ASN A 1 -18.75 0.15 19.08
CA ASN A 1 -19.76 1.23 19.14
C ASN A 1 -20.12 1.46 20.62
N THR A 2 -20.63 2.63 20.98
CA THR A 2 -20.96 2.98 22.39
C THR A 2 -22.07 2.13 23.01
N ARG A 3 -22.76 1.31 22.21
CA ARG A 3 -23.84 0.41 22.62
C ARG A 3 -23.40 -1.03 22.91
N GLY A 4 -22.10 -1.33 22.82
CA GLY A 4 -21.56 -2.68 23.08
C GLY A 4 -21.94 -3.74 22.04
N VAL A 5 -22.50 -3.35 20.89
CA VAL A 5 -22.86 -4.29 19.82
C VAL A 5 -21.59 -4.74 19.08
N ALA A 6 -21.46 -6.03 18.79
CA ALA A 6 -20.34 -6.57 18.03
C ALA A 6 -20.24 -5.91 16.64
N THR A 7 -19.01 -5.72 16.15
CA THR A 7 -18.74 -5.12 14.84
C THR A 7 -17.50 -5.77 14.22
N THR A 8 -17.38 -5.72 12.91
CA THR A 8 -16.19 -6.16 12.19
C THR A 8 -15.22 -5.01 11.98
N LEU A 9 -13.93 -5.30 11.95
CA LEU A 9 -12.87 -4.34 11.57
C LEU A 9 -12.61 -4.28 10.05
N GLN A 10 -13.48 -4.92 9.26
CA GLN A 10 -13.41 -4.98 7.80
C GLN A 10 -12.14 -5.68 7.29
N ARG A 11 -11.54 -5.16 6.22
CA ARG A 11 -10.40 -5.76 5.52
C ARG A 11 -9.21 -5.91 6.47
N ASP A 12 -8.61 -7.10 6.47
CA ASP A 12 -7.47 -7.48 7.32
C ASP A 12 -7.74 -7.25 8.82
N GLY A 13 -9.00 -7.43 9.25
CA GLY A 13 -9.43 -7.18 10.62
C GLY A 13 -8.69 -8.00 11.69
N SER A 14 -8.24 -9.21 11.37
CA SER A 14 -7.44 -10.04 12.27
C SER A 14 -6.05 -9.44 12.51
N ASP A 15 -5.36 -9.05 11.44
CA ASP A 15 -4.04 -8.43 11.54
C ASP A 15 -4.14 -7.08 12.24
N TYR A 16 -5.23 -6.33 11.99
CA TYR A 16 -5.44 -5.02 12.61
C TYR A 16 -5.73 -5.18 14.10
N SER A 17 -6.48 -6.22 14.48
CA SER A 17 -6.66 -6.60 15.89
C SER A 17 -5.32 -6.93 16.55
N ALA A 18 -4.44 -7.68 15.88
CA ALA A 18 -3.11 -8.01 16.40
C ALA A 18 -2.26 -6.74 16.62
N ALA A 19 -2.29 -5.80 15.69
CA ALA A 19 -1.58 -4.52 15.82
C ALA A 19 -2.14 -3.66 16.97
N ILE A 20 -3.46 -3.58 17.13
CA ILE A 20 -4.11 -2.87 18.25
C ILE A 20 -3.70 -3.48 19.58
N VAL A 21 -3.80 -4.81 19.71
CA VAL A 21 -3.41 -5.52 20.94
C VAL A 21 -1.92 -5.33 21.22
N GLY A 22 -1.07 -5.42 20.19
CA GLY A 22 0.36 -5.16 20.32
C GLY A 22 0.67 -3.78 20.87
N LYS A 23 -0.01 -2.74 20.37
CA LYS A 23 0.08 -1.37 20.88
C LYS A 23 -0.36 -1.27 22.35
N LEU A 24 -1.52 -1.81 22.69
CA LEU A 24 -2.08 -1.75 24.05
C LEU A 24 -1.19 -2.45 25.07
N LEU A 25 -0.57 -3.56 24.69
CA LEU A 25 0.34 -4.34 25.53
C LEU A 25 1.78 -3.82 25.50
N ARG A 26 2.07 -2.77 24.71
CA ARG A 26 3.45 -2.27 24.47
C ARG A 26 4.40 -3.39 24.06
N SER A 27 3.93 -4.26 23.17
CA SER A 27 4.68 -5.43 22.72
C SER A 27 5.98 -5.02 22.02
N ARG A 28 7.03 -5.81 22.21
CA ARG A 28 8.30 -5.62 21.51
C ARG A 28 8.19 -5.80 19.99
N ALA A 29 7.23 -6.61 19.55
CA ALA A 29 6.96 -6.90 18.15
C ALA A 29 5.54 -7.46 17.98
N VAL A 30 5.02 -7.41 16.77
CA VAL A 30 3.82 -8.16 16.34
C VAL A 30 4.23 -9.14 15.24
N THR A 31 3.75 -10.37 15.29
CA THR A 31 4.02 -11.38 14.26
C THR A 31 2.72 -11.78 13.58
N ILE A 32 2.65 -11.58 12.28
CA ILE A 32 1.59 -12.06 11.41
C ILE A 32 2.04 -13.40 10.82
N TRP A 33 1.34 -14.45 11.22
CA TRP A 33 1.55 -15.81 10.71
C TRP A 33 0.60 -16.05 9.54
N THR A 34 1.19 -16.36 8.39
CA THR A 34 0.50 -16.53 7.09
C THR A 34 1.01 -17.78 6.37
N ASP A 35 0.59 -18.00 5.13
CA ASP A 35 0.95 -19.14 4.29
C ASP A 35 2.17 -18.90 3.36
N VAL A 36 2.81 -17.74 3.49
CA VAL A 36 4.01 -17.35 2.73
C VAL A 36 5.19 -17.05 3.64
N ASP A 37 6.39 -17.32 3.14
CA ASP A 37 7.66 -17.11 3.85
C ASP A 37 7.94 -15.65 4.20
N GLY A 38 7.27 -14.68 3.57
CA GLY A 38 7.41 -13.27 3.87
C GLY A 38 6.94 -12.40 2.72
N VAL A 39 7.41 -11.17 2.67
CA VAL A 39 7.22 -10.26 1.53
C VAL A 39 8.15 -10.67 0.41
N LEU A 40 7.59 -10.96 -0.77
CA LEU A 40 8.39 -11.31 -1.94
C LEU A 40 8.77 -10.07 -2.75
N SER A 41 9.94 -10.12 -3.38
CA SER A 41 10.49 -9.06 -4.23
C SER A 41 9.65 -8.77 -5.48
N ALA A 42 8.80 -9.71 -5.89
CA ALA A 42 7.84 -9.61 -6.98
C ALA A 42 6.78 -10.72 -6.84
N ASP A 43 5.71 -10.69 -7.63
CA ASP A 43 4.76 -11.81 -7.71
C ASP A 43 5.49 -13.07 -8.26
N PRO A 44 5.61 -14.16 -7.49
CA PRO A 44 6.33 -15.37 -7.91
C PRO A 44 5.65 -16.06 -9.10
N ARG A 45 4.35 -15.82 -9.34
CA ARG A 45 3.61 -16.35 -10.50
C ARG A 45 4.07 -15.71 -11.81
N ARG A 46 4.59 -14.48 -11.74
CA ARG A 46 5.09 -13.71 -12.89
C ARG A 46 6.62 -13.72 -12.97
N VAL A 47 7.28 -13.76 -11.81
CA VAL A 47 8.74 -13.73 -11.68
C VAL A 47 9.18 -14.95 -10.86
N PRO A 48 9.52 -16.08 -11.50
CA PRO A 48 9.92 -17.30 -10.80
C PRO A 48 11.15 -17.15 -9.88
N ARG A 49 11.99 -16.13 -10.12
CA ARG A 49 13.15 -15.77 -9.30
C ARG A 49 12.84 -14.77 -8.18
N ALA A 50 11.55 -14.52 -7.89
CA ALA A 50 11.15 -13.72 -6.74
C ALA A 50 11.67 -14.37 -5.46
N HIS A 51 12.20 -13.55 -4.55
CA HIS A 51 12.77 -14.00 -3.29
C HIS A 51 12.19 -13.20 -2.14
N VAL A 52 12.25 -13.74 -0.92
CA VAL A 52 11.79 -13.04 0.27
C VAL A 52 12.72 -11.87 0.57
N ILE A 53 12.15 -10.69 0.78
CA ILE A 53 12.86 -9.50 1.25
C ILE A 53 12.99 -9.62 2.77
N PRO A 54 14.21 -9.67 3.35
CA PRO A 54 14.37 -9.88 4.79
C PRO A 54 13.87 -8.71 5.63
N GLU A 55 14.05 -7.49 5.16
CA GLU A 55 13.66 -6.27 5.85
C GLU A 55 13.06 -5.27 4.86
N VAL A 56 11.94 -4.65 5.25
CA VAL A 56 11.30 -3.55 4.52
C VAL A 56 10.90 -2.48 5.52
N SER A 57 10.97 -1.23 5.11
CA SER A 57 10.42 -0.14 5.90
C SER A 57 8.88 -0.15 5.86
N PHE A 58 8.24 0.49 6.83
CA PHE A 58 6.79 0.71 6.79
C PHE A 58 6.35 1.43 5.51
N ASN A 59 7.11 2.43 5.05
CA ASN A 59 6.80 3.16 3.83
C ASN A 59 6.88 2.23 2.61
N GLU A 60 7.95 1.45 2.47
CA GLU A 60 8.08 0.50 1.36
C GLU A 60 6.97 -0.56 1.38
N ALA A 61 6.66 -1.11 2.56
CA ALA A 61 5.58 -2.07 2.69
C ALA A 61 4.21 -1.47 2.33
N MET A 62 3.96 -0.21 2.72
CA MET A 62 2.73 0.51 2.37
C MET A 62 2.61 0.73 0.86
N GLU A 63 3.68 1.21 0.21
CA GLU A 63 3.69 1.45 -1.24
C GLU A 63 3.54 0.14 -2.03
N LEU A 64 4.28 -0.91 -1.64
CA LEU A 64 4.13 -2.23 -2.25
C LEU A 64 2.69 -2.74 -2.14
N ALA A 65 2.09 -2.64 -0.94
CA ALA A 65 0.72 -3.07 -0.69
C ALA A 65 -0.32 -2.25 -1.48
N TYR A 66 -0.12 -0.93 -1.55
CA TYR A 66 -1.00 -0.03 -2.32
C TYR A 66 -0.99 -0.40 -3.81
N PHE A 67 0.19 -0.70 -4.36
CA PHE A 67 0.36 -1.10 -5.76
C PHE A 67 0.24 -2.62 -6.02
N GLY A 68 -0.45 -3.34 -5.14
CA GLY A 68 -0.95 -4.69 -5.44
C GLY A 68 -0.13 -5.85 -4.87
N ALA A 69 0.96 -5.59 -4.15
CA ALA A 69 1.63 -6.65 -3.40
C ALA A 69 0.72 -7.14 -2.26
N LYS A 70 0.43 -8.44 -2.22
CA LYS A 70 -0.31 -9.04 -1.11
C LYS A 70 0.63 -9.26 0.07
N VAL A 71 0.68 -8.29 0.97
CA VAL A 71 1.50 -8.34 2.19
C VAL A 71 0.64 -8.14 3.42
N ILE A 72 0.37 -6.88 3.76
CA ILE A 72 -0.38 -6.41 4.90
C ILE A 72 -1.01 -5.08 4.49
N HIS A 73 -2.30 -4.89 4.75
CA HIS A 73 -2.95 -3.65 4.37
C HIS A 73 -2.41 -2.45 5.17
N PRO A 74 -2.20 -1.27 4.57
CA PRO A 74 -1.63 -0.10 5.26
C PRO A 74 -2.32 0.29 6.57
N LYS A 75 -3.66 0.26 6.61
CA LYS A 75 -4.45 0.55 7.84
C LYS A 75 -4.10 -0.37 9.01
N THR A 76 -3.72 -1.61 8.70
CA THR A 76 -3.37 -2.64 9.68
C THR A 76 -2.10 -2.30 10.43
N MET A 77 -1.15 -1.63 9.76
CA MET A 77 0.14 -1.24 10.34
C MET A 77 0.04 0.01 11.22
N GLU A 78 -1.00 0.84 11.07
CA GLU A 78 -1.14 2.12 11.76
C GLU A 78 -0.92 2.04 13.28
N PRO A 79 -1.48 1.09 14.04
CA PRO A 79 -1.26 1.03 15.49
C PRO A 79 0.19 0.75 15.85
N ALA A 80 0.87 -0.07 15.04
CA ALA A 80 2.28 -0.38 15.22
C ALA A 80 3.17 0.84 14.91
N ILE A 81 2.82 1.60 13.87
CA ILE A 81 3.49 2.84 13.45
C ILE A 81 3.25 3.99 14.44
N SER A 82 2.07 4.11 15.02
CA SER A 82 1.72 5.19 15.95
C SER A 82 2.03 4.87 17.42
N SER A 83 2.70 3.74 17.68
CA SER A 83 3.22 3.39 19.01
C SER A 83 4.54 4.13 19.30
N SER A 84 4.81 4.38 20.58
CA SER A 84 6.09 4.94 21.03
C SER A 84 6.70 4.06 22.13
N PRO A 85 7.77 3.29 21.83
CA PRO A 85 8.44 3.16 20.54
C PRO A 85 7.56 2.46 19.49
N GLN A 86 7.89 2.64 18.20
CA GLN A 86 7.20 1.96 17.11
C GLN A 86 7.44 0.45 17.20
N ILE A 87 6.41 -0.33 16.91
CA ILE A 87 6.43 -1.77 17.10
C ILE A 87 6.74 -2.43 15.74
N PRO A 88 7.86 -3.14 15.57
CA PRO A 88 8.14 -3.86 14.33
C PRO A 88 7.13 -4.98 14.10
N ILE A 89 6.81 -5.24 12.84
CA ILE A 89 5.93 -6.33 12.42
C ILE A 89 6.76 -7.40 11.71
N TYR A 90 6.53 -8.67 12.03
CA TYR A 90 7.14 -9.81 11.34
C TYR A 90 6.09 -10.55 10.52
N ILE A 91 6.36 -10.79 9.25
CA ILE A 91 5.56 -11.68 8.39
C ILE A 91 6.27 -13.03 8.34
N ARG A 92 5.60 -14.10 8.78
CA ARG A 92 6.17 -15.45 8.88
C ARG A 92 5.23 -16.52 8.36
N ASN A 93 5.79 -17.65 7.93
CA ASN A 93 5.03 -18.77 7.39
C ASN A 93 4.71 -19.82 8.44
N THR A 94 3.42 -20.12 8.64
CA THR A 94 2.96 -21.19 9.53
C THR A 94 3.45 -22.57 9.08
N PHE A 95 3.62 -22.79 7.78
CA PHE A 95 4.10 -24.06 7.21
C PHE A 95 5.63 -24.19 7.21
N ASN A 96 6.36 -23.10 7.46
CA ASN A 96 7.82 -23.07 7.48
C ASN A 96 8.33 -22.20 8.66
N PRO A 97 8.08 -22.62 9.92
CA PRO A 97 8.28 -21.78 11.10
C PRO A 97 9.74 -21.50 11.46
N SER A 98 10.69 -22.26 10.88
CA SER A 98 12.12 -22.00 11.03
C SER A 98 12.60 -20.85 10.13
N PHE A 99 11.85 -20.52 9.07
CA PHE A 99 12.21 -19.42 8.18
C PHE A 99 12.04 -18.07 8.89
N PRO A 100 13.01 -17.14 8.78
CA PRO A 100 12.98 -15.87 9.51
C PRO A 100 11.88 -14.93 9.01
N GLY A 101 11.59 -15.00 7.71
CA GLY A 101 10.61 -14.19 7.01
C GLY A 101 11.00 -12.74 6.83
N THR A 102 10.03 -11.84 6.87
CA THR A 102 10.24 -10.41 6.63
C THR A 102 9.96 -9.59 7.88
N ARG A 103 10.86 -8.68 8.20
CA ARG A 103 10.67 -7.65 9.23
C ARG A 103 10.27 -6.32 8.60
N ILE A 104 9.15 -5.78 9.04
CA ILE A 104 8.65 -4.44 8.68
C ILE A 104 8.97 -3.49 9.84
N TYR A 105 9.67 -2.39 9.56
CA TYR A 105 10.18 -1.49 10.60
C TYR A 105 10.33 -0.04 10.13
N THR A 106 10.79 0.85 11.00
CA THR A 106 11.08 2.25 10.63
C THR A 106 12.54 2.41 10.22
N SER A 107 12.76 2.91 9.00
CA SER A 107 14.08 3.26 8.47
C SER A 107 14.79 4.25 9.40
N GLY A 108 16.06 3.96 9.72
CA GLY A 108 16.88 4.73 10.66
C GLY A 108 17.41 3.95 11.86
N THR A 109 17.05 2.67 12.02
CA THR A 109 17.54 1.79 13.10
C THR A 109 18.49 0.67 12.66
N SER A 110 18.78 0.56 11.35
CA SER A 110 19.65 -0.47 10.77
C SER A 110 20.77 0.17 9.94
N HIS A 111 22.03 -0.19 10.18
CA HIS A 111 23.21 0.33 9.47
C HIS A 111 23.41 -0.23 8.04
N THR A 112 22.46 -1.02 7.52
CA THR A 112 22.52 -1.68 6.19
C THR A 112 21.80 -0.90 5.09
N ASP A 113 21.24 0.27 5.41
CA ASP A 113 20.21 0.97 4.63
C ASP A 113 20.74 1.87 3.49
N ARG A 114 21.80 1.48 2.75
CA ARG A 114 22.39 2.38 1.73
C ARG A 114 22.68 1.84 0.33
N ASP A 115 22.43 0.56 0.03
CA ASP A 115 22.77 0.02 -1.31
C ASP A 115 21.58 -0.48 -2.14
N ARG A 116 20.35 -0.44 -1.63
CA ARG A 116 19.16 -0.86 -2.40
C ARG A 116 18.35 0.36 -2.85
N CYS A 117 18.48 0.70 -4.13
CA CYS A 117 17.63 1.69 -4.79
C CYS A 117 16.17 1.16 -4.99
N VAL A 118 16.00 -0.17 -5.07
CA VAL A 118 14.70 -0.82 -5.29
C VAL A 118 14.49 -1.95 -4.29
N CYS A 119 13.39 -1.88 -3.54
CA CYS A 119 13.02 -2.89 -2.54
C CYS A 119 12.23 -4.07 -3.16
N GLY A 120 11.33 -3.80 -4.09
CA GLY A 120 10.53 -4.80 -4.78
C GLY A 120 9.70 -4.23 -5.93
N PHE A 121 9.05 -5.11 -6.66
CA PHE A 121 8.15 -4.78 -7.77
C PHE A 121 6.74 -5.26 -7.45
N SER A 122 5.76 -4.37 -7.59
CA SER A 122 4.35 -4.69 -7.50
C SER A 122 3.64 -4.19 -8.76
N SER A 123 2.46 -4.71 -9.02
CA SER A 123 1.67 -4.33 -10.18
C SER A 123 0.19 -4.37 -9.83
N VAL A 124 -0.54 -3.35 -10.28
CA VAL A 124 -1.99 -3.34 -10.23
C VAL A 124 -2.53 -3.58 -11.63
N GLU A 125 -3.37 -4.61 -11.76
CA GLU A 125 -4.04 -4.95 -13.01
C GLU A 125 -5.43 -4.31 -13.09
N GLY A 126 -6.04 -4.33 -14.27
CA GLY A 126 -7.41 -3.83 -14.46
C GLY A 126 -7.54 -2.33 -14.26
N MET A 127 -6.60 -1.56 -14.81
CA MET A 127 -6.62 -0.09 -14.84
C MET A 127 -6.93 0.44 -16.24
N ALA A 128 -7.70 1.52 -16.31
CA ALA A 128 -7.86 2.34 -17.50
C ALA A 128 -7.04 3.62 -17.34
N LEU A 129 -6.31 3.99 -18.38
CA LEU A 129 -5.55 5.23 -18.44
C LEU A 129 -6.38 6.27 -19.21
N VAL A 130 -6.70 7.38 -18.58
CA VAL A 130 -7.45 8.49 -19.19
C VAL A 130 -6.48 9.65 -19.38
N ASN A 131 -6.40 10.14 -20.62
CA ASN A 131 -5.60 11.31 -20.95
C ASN A 131 -6.54 12.46 -21.34
N VAL A 132 -6.45 13.56 -20.61
CA VAL A 132 -7.17 14.80 -20.91
C VAL A 132 -6.16 15.79 -21.46
N GLU A 133 -6.33 16.17 -22.72
CA GLU A 133 -5.47 17.11 -23.43
C GLU A 133 -6.25 18.32 -23.93
N GLY A 134 -5.59 19.48 -23.94
CA GLY A 134 -6.21 20.70 -24.45
C GLY A 134 -5.39 21.95 -24.17
N SER A 135 -5.45 22.91 -25.09
CA SER A 135 -4.79 24.22 -24.94
C SER A 135 -5.30 25.00 -23.72
N GLY A 136 -6.54 24.74 -23.27
CA GLY A 136 -7.15 25.37 -22.11
C GLY A 136 -6.65 24.87 -20.75
N LEU A 137 -5.67 23.96 -20.70
CA LEU A 137 -5.01 23.53 -19.45
C LEU A 137 -3.84 24.45 -19.06
N VAL A 138 -3.12 24.99 -20.04
CA VAL A 138 -1.89 25.74 -19.83
C VAL A 138 -2.20 27.10 -19.21
N GLY A 139 -1.67 27.36 -18.01
CA GLY A 139 -1.82 28.66 -17.36
C GLY A 139 -3.25 29.06 -16.99
N VAL A 140 -4.23 28.13 -17.06
CA VAL A 140 -5.62 28.36 -16.65
C VAL A 140 -5.87 27.74 -15.28
N PRO A 141 -6.01 28.55 -14.21
CA PRO A 141 -6.28 28.02 -12.88
C PRO A 141 -7.63 27.29 -12.82
N GLY A 142 -7.67 26.19 -12.07
CA GLY A 142 -8.92 25.50 -11.72
C GLY A 142 -9.36 24.40 -12.70
N VAL A 143 -8.62 24.11 -13.77
CA VAL A 143 -8.94 22.99 -14.66
C VAL A 143 -8.82 21.65 -13.94
N ALA A 144 -7.75 21.44 -13.19
CA ALA A 144 -7.58 20.24 -12.35
C ALA A 144 -8.72 20.11 -11.31
N ARG A 145 -9.14 21.23 -10.68
CA ARG A 145 -10.28 21.24 -9.75
C ARG A 145 -11.56 20.79 -10.44
N ARG A 146 -11.85 21.29 -11.64
CA ARG A 146 -13.03 20.90 -12.41
C ARG A 146 -12.97 19.44 -12.81
N LEU A 147 -11.81 18.96 -13.27
CA LEU A 147 -11.61 17.56 -13.64
C LEU A 147 -11.86 16.62 -12.46
N PHE A 148 -11.11 16.78 -11.36
CA PHE A 148 -11.20 15.86 -10.22
C PHE A 148 -12.49 16.04 -9.42
N GLY A 149 -13.10 17.24 -9.41
CA GLY A 149 -14.42 17.45 -8.81
C GLY A 149 -15.54 16.74 -9.58
N THR A 150 -15.46 16.67 -10.92
CA THR A 150 -16.41 15.87 -11.71
C THR A 150 -16.26 14.38 -11.41
N LEU A 151 -15.02 13.87 -11.37
CA LEU A 151 -14.73 12.47 -11.06
C LEU A 151 -15.21 12.09 -9.64
N GLU A 152 -15.00 12.96 -8.65
CA GLU A 152 -15.53 12.81 -7.30
C GLU A 152 -17.06 12.73 -7.30
N GLY A 153 -17.74 13.64 -8.00
CA GLY A 153 -19.21 13.65 -8.12
C GLY A 153 -19.77 12.37 -8.75
N MET A 154 -18.97 11.64 -9.52
CA MET A 154 -19.31 10.35 -10.13
C MET A 154 -18.85 9.15 -9.28
N GLY A 155 -18.14 9.38 -8.16
CA GLY A 155 -17.59 8.31 -7.32
C GLY A 155 -16.43 7.54 -7.97
N VAL A 156 -15.73 8.14 -8.93
CA VAL A 156 -14.57 7.53 -9.61
C VAL A 156 -13.33 7.65 -8.74
N ASN A 157 -12.66 6.53 -8.49
CA ASN A 157 -11.45 6.46 -7.68
C ASN A 157 -10.21 6.64 -8.58
N VAL A 158 -9.47 7.73 -8.37
CA VAL A 158 -8.22 7.99 -9.10
C VAL A 158 -7.04 7.38 -8.35
N VAL A 159 -6.30 6.49 -9.01
CA VAL A 159 -5.20 5.72 -8.41
C VAL A 159 -3.85 6.40 -8.63
N LEU A 160 -3.64 6.99 -9.80
CA LEU A 160 -2.39 7.66 -10.18
C LEU A 160 -2.71 8.90 -11.01
N ILE A 161 -1.94 9.96 -10.83
CA ILE A 161 -2.01 11.20 -11.61
C ILE A 161 -0.61 11.52 -12.13
N SER A 162 -0.52 11.90 -13.40
CA SER A 162 0.68 12.43 -14.03
C SER A 162 0.28 13.62 -14.91
N GLN A 163 0.95 14.75 -14.75
CA GLN A 163 0.77 15.91 -15.62
C GLN A 163 2.04 16.11 -16.43
N ALA A 164 1.89 16.35 -17.73
CA ALA A 164 3.01 16.75 -18.56
C ALA A 164 3.57 18.10 -18.09
N SER A 165 4.90 18.25 -18.08
CA SER A 165 5.55 19.50 -17.69
C SER A 165 5.21 20.69 -18.61
N SER A 166 4.75 20.41 -19.83
CA SER A 166 4.21 21.41 -20.76
C SER A 166 2.81 21.91 -20.37
N GLU A 167 2.22 21.35 -19.32
CA GLU A 167 0.85 21.57 -18.83
C GLU A 167 -0.26 21.25 -19.84
N HIS A 168 0.07 20.71 -21.02
CA HIS A 168 -0.90 20.44 -22.09
C HIS A 168 -1.78 19.22 -21.86
N SER A 169 -1.42 18.35 -20.91
CA SER A 169 -2.17 17.14 -20.61
C SER A 169 -2.10 16.74 -19.14
N ILE A 170 -3.21 16.17 -18.67
CA ILE A 170 -3.30 15.45 -17.40
C ILE A 170 -3.69 14.02 -17.74
N THR A 171 -2.83 13.09 -17.39
CA THR A 171 -3.07 11.66 -17.48
C THR A 171 -3.36 11.11 -16.09
N PHE A 172 -4.37 10.26 -15.95
CA PHE A 172 -4.67 9.61 -14.69
C PHE A 172 -5.15 8.17 -14.89
N ALA A 173 -4.92 7.33 -13.88
CA ALA A 173 -5.33 5.92 -13.90
C ALA A 173 -6.52 5.69 -12.96
N ILE A 174 -7.52 4.94 -13.44
CA ILE A 174 -8.74 4.56 -12.71
C ILE A 174 -8.97 3.05 -12.83
N PRO A 175 -9.70 2.40 -11.90
CA PRO A 175 -10.15 1.03 -12.08
C PRO A 175 -10.94 0.87 -13.38
N ASN A 176 -10.64 -0.17 -14.17
CA ASN A 176 -11.24 -0.37 -15.50
C ASN A 176 -12.78 -0.47 -15.45
N GLY A 177 -13.34 -0.99 -14.36
CA GLY A 177 -14.79 -1.05 -14.14
C GLY A 177 -15.47 0.31 -13.96
N GLN A 178 -14.70 1.39 -13.79
CA GLN A 178 -15.20 2.77 -13.71
C GLN A 178 -14.94 3.57 -15.00
N SER A 179 -14.37 2.93 -16.03
CA SER A 179 -13.96 3.62 -17.26
C SER A 179 -15.12 4.27 -18.01
N ASP A 180 -16.29 3.63 -18.06
CA ASP A 180 -17.45 4.18 -18.76
C ASP A 180 -18.09 5.36 -18.01
N ALA A 181 -17.95 5.43 -16.69
CA ALA A 181 -18.40 6.58 -15.91
C ALA A 181 -17.47 7.80 -16.06
N ALA A 182 -16.21 7.57 -16.43
CA ALA A 182 -15.19 8.61 -16.53
C ALA A 182 -15.01 9.18 -17.96
N LYS A 183 -15.65 8.58 -18.98
CA LYS A 183 -15.70 9.08 -20.36
C LYS A 183 -16.75 10.19 -20.49
#